data_AF-I4Y5M1-F1
#
_entry.id   AF-I4Y5M1-F1
#
_cell.length_a   1.000
_cell.length_b   1.000
_cell.length_c   1.000
_cell.angle_alpha   90.00
_cell.angle_beta   90.00
_cell.angle_gamma   90.00
#
_symmetry.space_group_name_H-M   'P 1'
#
loop_
_entity.id
_entity.type
_entity.pdbx_description
1 polymer ?
#
loop_
_entity_poly.entity_id
_entity_poly.type
_entity_poly.pdbx_seq_one_letter_code
_entity_poly.pdbx_strand_id
1 'polypeptide(L)'
;MSELEEIITEEYEVLESIYPEELERISDRELKITTIPDEEIGEPLKTDLRITYTEQYPNELPDFEIEVLEGTLDDKEKDGLVEQLNEIGQESLGMPLVFSLASALKDGISQLVQDREQMKEQAESDRKQAEIEKELERTRGTQITRENFLEWRSQYIAERNAEIARKEEAELSKLANKEREELRKWNTRKSGRQLFEKDRTLADSDATLMNKGDEGIDLRKFEKQNDQDNQEEQLVEFSDPEE
;
A
#
# COMPACT_ATOMS: atom_id res chain seq x y z
N MET A 1 -56.13 30.79 -28.74
CA MET A 1 -55.00 30.38 -27.91
C MET A 1 -55.60 29.65 -26.74
N SER A 2 -55.47 28.32 -26.70
CA SER A 2 -55.77 27.58 -25.47
C SER A 2 -54.68 27.91 -24.45
N GLU A 3 -54.98 27.86 -23.15
CA GLU A 3 -53.97 28.06 -22.09
C GLU A 3 -52.73 27.16 -22.29
N LEU A 4 -52.92 25.97 -22.86
CA LEU A 4 -51.86 25.04 -23.22
C LEU A 4 -50.93 25.57 -24.32
N GLU A 5 -51.47 26.21 -25.36
CA GLU A 5 -50.65 26.80 -26.43
C GLU A 5 -49.82 27.99 -25.92
N GLU A 6 -50.37 28.79 -25.01
CA GLU A 6 -49.63 29.90 -24.39
C GLU A 6 -48.47 29.37 -23.55
N ILE A 7 -48.71 28.36 -22.70
CA ILE A 7 -47.67 27.72 -21.88
C ILE A 7 -46.56 27.11 -22.76
N ILE A 8 -46.92 26.39 -23.82
CA ILE A 8 -45.95 25.78 -24.74
C ILE A 8 -45.13 26.86 -25.45
N THR A 9 -45.75 27.98 -25.85
CA THR A 9 -45.03 29.06 -26.53
C THR A 9 -44.05 29.77 -25.60
N GLU A 10 -44.47 30.06 -24.36
CA GLU A 10 -43.60 30.65 -23.33
C GLU A 10 -42.44 29.70 -22.98
N GLU A 11 -42.70 28.41 -22.79
CA GLU A 11 -41.66 27.41 -22.54
C GLU A 11 -40.69 27.32 -23.72
N TYR A 12 -41.20 27.35 -24.94
CA TYR A 12 -40.37 27.30 -26.15
C TYR A 12 -39.43 28.51 -26.26
N GLU A 13 -39.89 29.73 -25.97
CA GLU A 13 -39.03 30.92 -25.96
C GLU A 13 -37.89 30.80 -24.92
N VAL A 14 -38.20 30.22 -23.76
CA VAL A 14 -37.19 29.95 -22.73
C VAL A 14 -36.19 28.90 -23.23
N LEU A 15 -36.66 27.81 -23.81
CA LEU A 15 -35.79 26.75 -24.34
C LEU A 15 -34.91 27.24 -25.50
N GLU A 16 -35.42 28.11 -26.38
CA GLU A 16 -34.64 28.73 -27.46
C GLU A 16 -33.50 29.60 -26.91
N SER A 17 -33.72 30.26 -25.75
CA SER A 17 -32.67 31.01 -25.07
C SER A 17 -31.63 30.14 -24.37
N ILE A 18 -32.01 28.95 -23.89
CA ILE A 18 -31.10 28.04 -23.18
C ILE A 18 -30.32 27.18 -24.17
N TYR A 19 -30.99 26.68 -25.21
CA TYR A 19 -30.48 25.72 -26.19
C TYR A 19 -30.57 26.28 -27.62
N PRO A 20 -29.82 27.34 -27.98
CA PRO A 20 -29.96 28.00 -29.27
C PRO A 20 -29.48 27.14 -30.46
N GLU A 21 -28.55 26.21 -30.24
CA GLU A 21 -27.98 25.35 -31.29
C GLU A 21 -28.45 23.88 -31.21
N GLU A 22 -29.01 23.49 -30.06
CA GLU A 22 -29.33 22.09 -29.73
C GLU A 22 -30.84 21.78 -29.85
N LEU A 23 -31.69 22.81 -29.88
CA LEU A 23 -33.14 22.70 -30.00
C LEU A 23 -33.59 22.66 -31.47
N GLU A 24 -34.31 21.61 -31.84
CA GLU A 24 -34.94 21.47 -33.15
C GLU A 24 -36.47 21.32 -32.99
N ARG A 25 -37.22 22.24 -33.61
CA ARG A 25 -38.68 22.20 -33.61
C ARG A 25 -39.19 21.39 -34.81
N ILE A 26 -39.72 20.19 -34.54
CA ILE A 26 -40.31 19.34 -35.57
C ILE A 26 -41.76 19.77 -35.87
N SER A 27 -42.53 20.07 -34.82
CA SER A 27 -43.94 20.45 -34.93
C SER A 27 -44.36 21.43 -33.83
N ASP A 28 -45.62 21.86 -33.83
CA ASP A 28 -46.18 22.69 -32.76
C ASP A 28 -46.32 21.92 -31.44
N ARG A 29 -46.33 20.58 -31.50
CA ARG A 29 -46.46 19.68 -30.35
C ARG A 29 -45.29 18.71 -30.17
N GLU A 30 -44.27 18.81 -31.03
CA GLU A 30 -43.11 17.91 -31.00
C GLU A 30 -41.81 18.71 -30.99
N LEU A 31 -40.97 18.39 -30.01
CA LEU A 31 -39.68 18.99 -29.75
C LEU A 31 -38.60 17.93 -29.95
N LYS A 32 -37.41 18.38 -30.32
CA LYS A 32 -36.21 17.58 -30.22
C LYS A 32 -35.10 18.41 -29.59
N ILE A 33 -34.47 17.88 -28.55
CA ILE A 33 -33.34 18.52 -27.87
C ILE A 33 -32.15 17.57 -27.97
N THR A 34 -31.09 18.03 -28.63
CA THR A 34 -29.81 17.32 -28.65
C THR A 34 -29.11 17.57 -27.32
N THR A 35 -28.72 16.52 -26.61
CA THR A 35 -28.01 16.62 -25.34
C THR A 35 -26.61 16.05 -25.50
N ILE A 36 -25.63 16.85 -25.09
CA ILE A 36 -24.21 16.51 -25.10
C ILE A 36 -23.72 16.52 -23.65
N PRO A 37 -23.01 15.47 -23.18
CA PRO A 37 -22.37 15.47 -21.87
C PRO A 37 -21.38 16.62 -21.76
N ASP A 38 -21.33 17.27 -20.60
CA ASP A 38 -20.43 18.41 -20.34
C ASP A 38 -18.95 18.00 -20.34
N GLU A 39 -18.67 16.73 -20.05
CA GLU A 39 -17.32 16.20 -19.96
C GLU A 39 -16.98 15.42 -21.23
N GLU A 40 -15.98 15.91 -21.99
CA GLU A 40 -15.31 15.15 -23.06
C GLU A 40 -14.37 14.06 -22.49
N ILE A 41 -14.81 13.36 -21.44
CA ILE A 41 -14.03 12.30 -20.80
C ILE A 41 -14.52 10.97 -21.37
N GLY A 42 -13.64 10.25 -22.07
CA GLY A 42 -13.96 8.92 -22.60
C GLY A 42 -14.61 8.94 -23.99
N GLU A 43 -15.69 8.17 -24.15
CA GLU A 43 -16.36 8.00 -25.45
C GLU A 43 -17.38 9.12 -25.70
N PRO A 44 -17.40 9.75 -26.89
CA PRO A 44 -18.39 10.78 -27.19
C PRO A 44 -19.78 10.14 -27.23
N LEU A 45 -20.63 10.54 -26.29
CA LEU A 45 -22.02 10.11 -26.22
C LEU A 45 -22.90 11.30 -26.57
N LYS A 46 -23.72 11.19 -27.61
CA LYS A 46 -24.71 12.21 -27.98
C LYS A 46 -26.07 11.56 -28.07
N THR A 47 -27.06 12.18 -27.42
CA THR A 47 -28.42 11.66 -27.39
C THR A 47 -29.41 12.76 -27.71
N ASP A 48 -30.44 12.39 -28.45
CA ASP A 48 -31.57 13.26 -28.73
C ASP A 48 -32.73 12.87 -27.84
N LEU A 49 -33.28 13.87 -27.15
CA LEU A 49 -34.52 13.77 -26.41
C LEU A 49 -35.65 14.27 -27.30
N ARG A 50 -36.48 13.35 -27.79
CA ARG A 50 -37.70 13.68 -28.52
C ARG A 50 -38.86 13.76 -27.55
N ILE A 51 -39.59 14.88 -27.56
CA ILE A 51 -40.68 15.13 -26.62
C ILE A 51 -41.96 15.45 -27.40
N THR A 52 -43.06 14.84 -27.01
CA THR A 52 -44.40 15.06 -27.57
C THR A 52 -45.34 15.55 -26.48
N TYR A 53 -45.90 16.74 -26.66
CA TYR A 53 -46.80 17.35 -25.67
C TYR A 53 -48.19 16.72 -25.67
N THR A 54 -48.60 16.19 -24.51
CA THR A 54 -49.95 15.66 -24.26
C THR A 54 -50.99 16.77 -24.13
N GLU A 55 -52.28 16.44 -24.20
CA GLU A 55 -53.38 17.42 -24.10
C GLU A 55 -53.56 18.01 -22.70
N GLN A 56 -53.01 17.35 -21.66
CA GLN A 56 -53.11 17.78 -20.27
C GLN A 56 -51.83 18.41 -19.71
N TYR A 57 -50.82 18.64 -20.56
CA TYR A 57 -49.59 19.32 -20.17
C TYR A 57 -49.87 20.73 -19.60
N PRO A 58 -49.24 21.15 -18.48
CA PRO A 58 -48.16 20.52 -17.70
C PRO A 58 -48.62 19.62 -16.53
N ASN A 59 -49.90 19.25 -16.45
CA ASN A 59 -50.44 18.41 -15.37
C ASN A 59 -50.23 16.91 -15.59
N GLU A 60 -49.87 16.52 -16.82
CA GLU A 60 -49.53 15.17 -17.21
C GLU A 60 -48.15 15.16 -17.85
N LEU A 61 -47.42 14.06 -17.68
CA LEU A 61 -46.10 13.86 -18.28
C LEU A 61 -46.21 13.92 -19.81
N PRO A 62 -45.31 14.62 -20.52
CA PRO A 62 -45.22 14.48 -21.96
C PRO A 62 -44.67 13.10 -22.33
N ASP A 63 -45.00 12.61 -23.52
CA ASP A 63 -44.37 11.40 -24.05
C ASP A 63 -42.94 11.76 -24.49
N PHE A 64 -41.94 10.99 -24.06
CA PHE A 64 -40.55 11.22 -24.43
C PHE A 64 -39.87 9.94 -24.91
N GLU A 65 -38.94 10.10 -25.85
CA GLU A 65 -38.13 9.03 -26.41
C GLU A 65 -36.67 9.48 -26.48
N ILE A 66 -35.76 8.59 -26.09
CA ILE A 66 -34.32 8.84 -26.08
C ILE A 66 -33.71 8.13 -27.28
N GLU A 67 -33.24 8.89 -28.27
CA GLU A 67 -32.49 8.38 -29.42
C GLU A 67 -30.98 8.59 -29.20
N VAL A 68 -30.18 7.57 -29.47
CA VAL A 68 -28.71 7.69 -29.36
C VAL A 68 -28.13 7.97 -30.74
N LEU A 69 -27.53 9.15 -30.94
CA LEU A 69 -26.91 9.56 -32.20
C LEU A 69 -25.46 9.08 -32.31
N GLU A 70 -24.69 9.27 -31.24
CA GLU A 70 -23.26 8.97 -31.20
C GLU A 70 -22.94 8.28 -29.88
N GLY A 71 -22.12 7.23 -29.91
CA GLY A 71 -21.75 6.45 -28.74
C GLY A 71 -22.54 5.15 -28.55
N THR A 72 -22.30 4.50 -27.41
CA THR A 72 -22.96 3.25 -27.03
C THR A 72 -23.64 3.39 -25.68
N LEU A 73 -24.96 3.19 -25.66
CA LEU A 73 -25.77 3.12 -24.45
C LEU A 73 -26.38 1.72 -24.38
N ASP A 74 -26.12 0.99 -23.30
CA ASP A 74 -26.71 -0.32 -23.08
C ASP A 74 -28.21 -0.17 -22.80
N ASP A 75 -29.00 -1.18 -23.13
CA ASP A 75 -30.46 -1.10 -22.96
C ASP A 75 -30.83 -0.93 -21.47
N LYS A 76 -30.03 -1.49 -20.56
CA LYS A 76 -30.21 -1.30 -19.11
C LYS A 76 -29.95 0.13 -18.65
N GLU A 77 -28.97 0.80 -19.26
CA GLU A 77 -28.65 2.19 -18.94
C GLU A 77 -29.76 3.11 -19.46
N LYS A 78 -30.29 2.83 -20.66
CA LYS A 78 -31.48 3.51 -21.20
C LYS A 78 -32.68 3.39 -20.27
N ASP A 79 -33.00 2.17 -19.84
CA ASP A 79 -34.12 1.92 -18.93
C ASP A 79 -33.95 2.69 -17.61
N GLY A 80 -32.73 2.73 -17.08
CA GLY A 80 -32.42 3.52 -15.88
C GLY A 80 -32.59 5.03 -16.07
N LEU A 81 -32.15 5.58 -17.21
CA LEU A 81 -32.36 7.00 -17.54
C LEU A 81 -33.85 7.33 -17.69
N VAL A 82 -34.62 6.44 -18.34
CA VAL A 82 -36.07 6.60 -18.48
C VAL A 82 -36.77 6.58 -17.13
N GLU A 83 -36.35 5.72 -16.19
CA GLU A 83 -36.88 5.68 -14.83
C GLU A 83 -36.59 6.98 -14.07
N GLN A 84 -35.36 7.49 -14.15
CA GLN A 84 -34.95 8.77 -13.55
C GLN A 84 -35.75 9.96 -14.12
N LEU A 85 -35.94 10.00 -15.44
CA LEU A 85 -36.73 11.04 -16.11
C LEU A 85 -38.20 10.99 -15.68
N ASN A 86 -38.76 9.79 -15.52
CA ASN A 86 -40.12 9.63 -15.02
C ASN A 86 -40.26 10.11 -13.58
N GLU A 87 -39.29 9.82 -12.71
CA GLU A 87 -39.29 10.28 -11.32
C GLU A 87 -39.27 11.82 -11.25
N ILE A 88 -38.31 12.45 -11.94
CA ILE A 88 -38.17 13.91 -11.97
C ILE A 88 -39.39 14.60 -12.60
N GLY A 89 -39.94 14.00 -13.65
CA GLY A 89 -41.13 14.51 -14.31
C GLY A 89 -42.39 14.40 -13.43
N GLN A 90 -42.50 13.36 -12.60
CA GLN A 90 -43.59 13.23 -11.62
C GLN A 90 -43.45 14.24 -10.47
N GLU A 91 -42.23 14.52 -10.02
CA GLU A 91 -41.97 15.51 -8.96
C GLU A 91 -42.27 16.94 -9.42
N SER A 92 -42.07 17.21 -10.71
CA SER A 92 -42.15 18.57 -11.28
C SER A 92 -43.50 18.90 -11.94
N LEU A 93 -44.52 18.04 -11.76
CA LEU A 93 -45.86 18.24 -12.36
C LEU A 93 -46.48 19.61 -11.99
N GLY A 94 -47.16 20.21 -12.95
CA GLY A 94 -47.80 21.53 -12.79
C GLY A 94 -46.91 22.72 -13.15
N MET A 95 -45.68 22.48 -13.61
CA MET A 95 -44.77 23.47 -14.18
C MET A 95 -44.23 23.00 -15.53
N PRO A 96 -43.65 23.87 -16.37
CA PRO A 96 -42.94 23.45 -17.57
C PRO A 96 -41.84 22.41 -17.24
N LEU A 97 -41.92 21.23 -17.86
CA LEU A 97 -41.13 20.04 -17.54
C LEU A 97 -39.96 19.81 -18.50
N VAL A 98 -39.99 20.38 -19.70
CA VAL A 98 -39.08 19.99 -20.79
C VAL A 98 -37.63 20.29 -20.42
N PHE A 99 -37.38 21.47 -19.84
CA PHE A 99 -36.05 21.84 -19.38
C PHE A 99 -35.53 20.90 -18.28
N SER A 100 -36.39 20.54 -17.31
CA SER A 100 -36.02 19.61 -16.25
C SER A 100 -35.69 18.23 -16.80
N LEU A 101 -36.46 17.73 -17.77
CA LEU A 101 -36.19 16.46 -18.44
C LEU A 101 -34.89 16.50 -19.25
N ALA A 102 -34.65 17.56 -20.02
CA ALA A 102 -33.42 17.73 -20.78
C ALA A 102 -32.18 17.81 -19.88
N SER A 103 -32.29 18.56 -18.77
CA SER A 103 -31.21 18.68 -17.78
C SER A 103 -30.95 17.36 -17.06
N ALA A 104 -32.00 16.66 -16.64
CA ALA A 104 -31.89 15.35 -16.02
C ALA A 104 -31.25 14.30 -16.93
N LEU A 105 -31.60 14.31 -18.23
CA LEU A 105 -30.98 13.43 -19.21
C LEU A 105 -29.48 13.74 -19.35
N LYS A 106 -29.12 15.02 -19.45
CA LYS A 106 -27.72 15.46 -19.54
C LYS A 106 -26.90 15.04 -18.32
N ASP A 107 -27.45 15.21 -17.12
CA ASP A 107 -26.81 14.81 -15.87
C ASP A 107 -26.65 13.29 -15.78
N GLY A 108 -27.70 12.54 -16.14
CA GLY A 108 -27.68 11.07 -16.15
C GLY A 108 -26.64 10.51 -17.12
N ILE A 109 -26.53 11.09 -18.31
CA ILE A 109 -25.49 10.72 -19.30
C ILE A 109 -24.10 11.04 -18.79
N SER A 110 -23.91 12.23 -18.20
CA SER A 110 -22.63 12.63 -17.62
C SER A 110 -22.21 11.67 -16.50
N GLN A 111 -23.15 11.26 -15.63
CA GLN A 111 -22.89 10.27 -14.59
C GLN A 111 -22.50 8.90 -15.16
N LEU A 112 -23.18 8.42 -16.20
CA LEU A 112 -22.83 7.15 -16.85
C LEU A 112 -21.40 7.16 -17.44
N VAL A 113 -21.02 8.26 -18.06
CA VAL A 113 -19.67 8.44 -18.60
C VAL A 113 -18.63 8.45 -17.48
N GLN A 114 -18.90 9.17 -16.39
CA GLN A 114 -18.04 9.19 -15.20
C GLN A 114 -17.92 7.81 -14.55
N ASP A 115 -19.02 7.08 -14.39
CA ASP A 115 -19.03 5.75 -13.78
C ASP A 115 -18.18 4.77 -14.60
N ARG A 116 -18.27 4.83 -15.94
CA ARG A 116 -17.44 3.99 -16.83
C ARG A 116 -15.95 4.29 -16.66
N GLU A 117 -15.57 5.55 -16.54
CA GLU A 117 -14.18 5.94 -16.36
C GLU A 117 -13.67 5.59 -14.97
N GLN A 118 -14.46 5.83 -13.92
CA GLN A 118 -14.13 5.44 -12.54
C GLN A 118 -13.93 3.93 -12.43
N MET A 119 -14.76 3.12 -13.08
CA MET A 119 -14.58 1.66 -13.10
C MET A 119 -13.27 1.24 -13.77
N LYS A 120 -12.86 1.92 -14.86
CA LYS A 120 -11.57 1.67 -15.52
C LYS A 120 -10.40 2.10 -14.64
N GLU A 121 -10.47 3.30 -14.07
CA GLU A 121 -9.42 3.82 -13.19
C GLU A 121 -9.27 2.96 -11.94
N GLN A 122 -10.37 2.51 -11.36
CA GLN A 122 -10.36 1.62 -10.20
C GLN A 122 -9.77 0.26 -10.56
N ALA A 123 -10.10 -0.32 -11.71
CA ALA A 123 -9.47 -1.54 -12.18
C ALA A 123 -7.95 -1.38 -12.41
N GLU A 124 -7.50 -0.23 -12.94
CA GLU A 124 -6.08 0.08 -13.05
C GLU A 124 -5.40 0.27 -11.69
N SER A 125 -6.05 0.98 -10.78
CA SER A 125 -5.58 1.24 -9.42
C SER A 125 -5.42 -0.08 -8.66
N ASP A 126 -6.42 -0.94 -8.70
CA ASP A 126 -6.40 -2.27 -8.07
C ASP A 126 -5.27 -3.13 -8.64
N ARG A 127 -5.05 -3.07 -9.97
CA ARG A 127 -3.93 -3.76 -10.61
C ARG A 127 -2.58 -3.23 -10.13
N LYS A 128 -2.41 -1.91 -10.03
CA LYS A 128 -1.19 -1.26 -9.53
C LYS A 128 -0.96 -1.60 -8.05
N GLN A 129 -2.01 -1.58 -7.23
CA GLN A 129 -1.94 -1.96 -5.82
C GLN A 129 -1.55 -3.43 -5.65
N ALA A 130 -2.10 -4.34 -6.45
CA ALA A 130 -1.72 -5.76 -6.41
C ALA A 130 -0.26 -6.00 -6.84
N GLU A 131 0.30 -5.15 -7.70
CA GLU A 131 1.71 -5.20 -8.06
C GLU A 131 2.60 -4.68 -6.92
N ILE A 132 2.21 -3.54 -6.33
CA ILE A 132 2.88 -2.97 -5.15
C ILE A 132 2.84 -3.94 -3.98
N GLU A 133 1.73 -4.63 -3.72
CA GLU A 133 1.64 -5.61 -2.64
C GLU A 133 2.59 -6.78 -2.87
N LYS A 134 2.71 -7.29 -4.09
CA LYS A 134 3.70 -8.34 -4.43
C LYS A 134 5.14 -7.85 -4.29
N GLU A 135 5.42 -6.60 -4.64
CA GLU A 135 6.72 -5.99 -4.42
C GLU A 135 7.00 -5.78 -2.92
N LEU A 136 6.01 -5.36 -2.15
CA LEU A 136 6.09 -5.23 -0.69
C LEU A 136 6.26 -6.58 -0.01
N GLU A 137 5.62 -7.65 -0.48
CA GLU A 137 5.82 -9.01 0.03
C GLU A 137 7.24 -9.51 -0.27
N ARG A 138 7.75 -9.24 -1.48
CA ARG A 138 9.16 -9.55 -1.82
C ARG A 138 10.16 -8.72 -1.03
N THR A 139 9.82 -7.48 -0.74
CA THR A 139 10.69 -6.50 -0.06
C THR A 139 10.55 -6.58 1.46
N ARG A 140 9.45 -7.14 1.99
CA ARG A 140 9.32 -7.51 3.39
C ARG A 140 10.29 -8.64 3.67
N GLY A 141 11.49 -8.27 4.11
CA GLY A 141 12.38 -9.20 4.77
C GLY A 141 11.68 -9.89 5.95
N THR A 142 12.18 -11.05 6.34
CA THR A 142 11.71 -11.74 7.55
C THR A 142 11.94 -10.84 8.76
N GLN A 143 10.85 -10.48 9.44
CA GLN A 143 10.95 -9.79 10.73
C GLN A 143 11.79 -10.65 11.68
N ILE A 144 12.80 -10.03 12.30
CA ILE A 144 13.67 -10.72 13.25
C ILE A 144 12.90 -10.86 14.56
N THR A 145 12.17 -11.96 14.70
CA THR A 145 11.58 -12.39 15.97
C THR A 145 12.62 -13.16 16.78
N ARG A 146 12.45 -13.26 18.11
CA ARG A 146 13.40 -13.97 18.98
C ARG A 146 13.56 -15.44 18.56
N GLU A 147 12.49 -16.09 18.12
CA GLU A 147 12.49 -17.48 17.66
C GLU A 147 13.28 -17.64 16.36
N ASN A 148 12.99 -16.82 15.34
CA ASN A 148 13.74 -16.81 14.07
C ASN A 148 15.23 -16.51 14.29
N PHE A 149 15.55 -15.59 15.20
CA PHE A 149 16.92 -15.25 15.54
C PHE A 149 17.65 -16.43 16.20
N LEU A 150 17.00 -17.20 17.07
CA LEU A 150 17.62 -18.37 17.71
C LEU A 150 17.88 -19.49 16.69
N GLU A 151 16.94 -19.75 15.80
CA GLU A 151 17.12 -20.72 14.71
C GLU A 151 18.25 -20.30 13.78
N TRP A 152 18.22 -19.05 13.28
CA TRP A 152 19.29 -18.49 12.47
C TRP A 152 20.64 -18.56 13.18
N ARG A 153 20.69 -18.17 14.46
CA ARG A 153 21.92 -18.23 15.27
C ARG A 153 22.44 -19.65 15.38
N SER A 154 21.59 -20.64 15.56
CA SER A 154 21.99 -22.04 15.65
C SER A 154 22.63 -22.53 14.35
N GLN A 155 22.03 -22.20 13.21
CA GLN A 155 22.55 -22.54 11.88
C GLN A 155 23.86 -21.80 11.61
N TYR A 156 23.93 -20.51 11.91
CA TYR A 156 25.13 -19.69 11.74
C TYR A 156 26.31 -20.20 12.59
N ILE A 157 26.06 -20.56 13.86
CA ILE A 157 27.09 -21.15 14.73
C ILE A 157 27.55 -22.50 14.17
N ALA A 158 26.62 -23.34 13.69
CA ALA A 158 26.97 -24.62 13.09
C ALA A 158 27.82 -24.45 11.82
N GLU A 159 27.42 -23.56 10.91
CA GLU A 159 28.17 -23.22 9.70
C GLU A 159 29.56 -22.68 10.04
N ARG A 160 29.64 -21.76 11.01
CA ARG A 160 30.93 -21.17 11.41
C ARG A 160 31.87 -22.19 12.03
N ASN A 161 31.34 -23.09 12.87
CA ASN A 161 32.12 -24.17 13.46
C ASN A 161 32.58 -25.18 12.40
N ALA A 162 31.73 -25.49 11.42
CA ALA A 162 32.12 -26.36 10.30
C ALA A 162 33.24 -25.74 9.46
N GLU A 163 33.18 -24.43 9.20
CA GLU A 163 34.24 -23.71 8.47
C GLU A 163 35.55 -23.67 9.27
N ILE A 164 35.49 -23.46 10.58
CA ILE A 164 36.68 -23.54 11.46
C ILE A 164 37.25 -24.95 11.44
N ALA A 165 36.43 -25.99 11.61
CA ALA A 165 36.86 -27.38 11.57
C ALA A 165 37.49 -27.75 10.21
N ARG A 166 36.93 -27.26 9.11
CA ARG A 166 37.49 -27.45 7.76
C ARG A 166 38.86 -26.80 7.60
N LYS A 167 39.05 -25.60 8.15
CA LYS A 167 40.35 -24.91 8.17
C LYS A 167 41.36 -25.64 9.03
N GLU A 168 40.96 -26.08 10.23
CA GLU A 168 41.83 -26.86 11.12
C GLU A 168 42.23 -28.20 10.48
N GLU A 169 41.30 -28.90 9.81
CA GLU A 169 41.62 -30.13 9.09
C GLU A 169 42.54 -29.88 7.89
N ALA A 170 42.36 -28.78 7.16
CA ALA A 170 43.25 -28.40 6.06
C ALA A 170 44.67 -28.06 6.56
N GLU A 171 44.80 -27.34 7.68
CA GLU A 171 46.10 -27.06 8.31
C GLU A 171 46.74 -28.35 8.86
N LEU A 172 45.97 -29.21 9.52
CA LEU A 172 46.43 -30.53 9.99
C LEU A 172 46.80 -31.48 8.86
N SER A 173 46.22 -31.33 7.66
CA SER A 173 46.57 -32.12 6.47
C SER A 173 47.85 -31.62 5.79
N LYS A 174 48.26 -30.37 6.01
CA LYS A 174 49.53 -29.82 5.51
C LYS A 174 50.72 -30.21 6.39
N LEU A 175 50.47 -30.54 7.66
CA LEU A 175 51.47 -30.99 8.62
C LEU A 175 51.81 -32.46 8.42
N ALA A 176 53.08 -32.83 8.61
CA ALA A 176 53.55 -34.20 8.42
C ALA A 176 52.90 -35.17 9.43
N ASN A 177 52.69 -36.44 9.03
CA ASN A 177 51.95 -37.44 9.83
C ASN A 177 52.41 -37.58 11.31
N LYS A 178 53.69 -37.33 11.61
CA LYS A 178 54.21 -37.37 12.98
C LYS A 178 53.79 -36.16 13.83
N GLU A 179 53.71 -34.97 13.25
CA GLU A 179 53.29 -33.75 13.95
C GLU A 179 51.77 -33.74 14.17
N ARG A 180 51.00 -34.32 13.24
CA ARG A 180 49.55 -34.49 13.38
C ARG A 180 49.16 -35.36 14.59
N GLU A 181 49.97 -36.37 14.91
CA GLU A 181 49.74 -37.24 16.07
C GLU A 181 50.12 -36.56 17.39
N GLU A 182 51.23 -35.80 17.41
CA GLU A 182 51.66 -35.02 18.57
C GLU A 182 50.69 -33.85 18.86
N LEU A 183 50.19 -33.15 17.85
CA LEU A 183 49.15 -32.13 17.98
C LEU A 183 47.83 -32.71 18.50
N ARG A 184 47.42 -33.90 18.04
CA ARG A 184 46.26 -34.59 18.60
C ARG A 184 46.46 -34.94 20.07
N LYS A 185 47.64 -35.46 20.45
CA LYS A 185 47.98 -35.73 21.85
C LYS A 185 47.97 -34.45 22.69
N TRP A 186 48.53 -33.35 22.17
CA TRP A 186 48.52 -32.05 22.83
C TRP A 186 47.12 -31.47 22.98
N ASN A 187 46.27 -31.57 21.96
CA ASN A 187 44.89 -31.09 22.01
C ASN A 187 43.98 -31.95 22.90
N THR A 188 44.30 -33.24 23.08
CA THR A 188 43.63 -34.12 24.08
C THR A 188 44.14 -33.90 25.51
N ARG A 189 45.35 -33.36 25.67
CA ARG A 189 45.90 -33.01 26.98
C ARG A 189 45.25 -31.71 27.43
N LYS A 190 44.28 -31.81 28.33
CA LYS A 190 43.59 -30.65 28.92
C LYS A 190 44.62 -29.63 29.43
N SER A 191 44.43 -28.37 29.07
CA SER A 191 45.24 -27.27 29.61
C SER A 191 45.08 -27.18 31.13
N GLY A 192 46.09 -26.66 31.83
CA GLY A 192 46.05 -26.49 33.29
C GLY A 192 44.82 -25.70 33.76
N ARG A 193 44.38 -24.70 32.97
CA ARG A 193 43.13 -23.96 33.21
C ARG A 193 41.88 -24.85 33.09
N GLN A 194 41.84 -25.74 32.10
CA GLN A 194 40.71 -26.66 31.89
C GLN A 194 40.65 -27.78 32.94
N LEU A 195 41.80 -28.18 33.49
CA LEU A 195 41.86 -29.07 34.65
C LEU A 195 41.31 -28.35 35.89
N PHE A 196 41.74 -27.12 36.14
CA PHE A 196 41.29 -26.31 37.27
C PHE A 196 39.77 -26.03 37.24
N GLU A 197 39.22 -25.71 36.06
CA GLU A 197 37.78 -25.46 35.90
C GLU A 197 36.92 -26.73 36.06
N LYS A 198 37.50 -27.94 35.89
CA LYS A 198 36.79 -29.23 36.04
C LYS A 198 37.02 -29.89 37.40
N ASP A 199 38.14 -29.65 38.06
CA ASP A 199 38.43 -30.16 39.40
C ASP A 199 37.65 -29.36 40.46
N ARG A 200 36.44 -29.85 40.75
CA ARG A 200 35.58 -29.30 41.82
C ARG A 200 36.11 -29.57 43.23
N THR A 201 37.09 -30.46 43.37
CA THR A 201 37.72 -30.82 44.65
C THR A 201 38.48 -29.65 45.29
N LEU A 202 38.94 -28.70 44.47
CA LEU A 202 39.67 -27.53 44.97
C LEU A 202 38.71 -26.55 45.68
N ALA A 203 37.48 -26.41 45.16
CA ALA A 203 36.41 -25.65 45.82
C ALA A 203 35.99 -26.28 47.15
N ASP A 204 35.95 -27.62 47.24
CA ASP A 204 35.65 -28.33 48.49
C ASP A 204 36.77 -28.20 49.53
N SER A 205 38.04 -28.15 49.10
CA SER A 205 39.19 -27.95 50.00
C SER A 205 39.31 -26.51 50.54
N ASP A 206 38.93 -25.51 49.73
CA ASP A 206 38.93 -24.10 50.14
C ASP A 206 37.87 -23.84 51.23
N ALA A 207 36.69 -24.47 51.09
CA ALA A 207 35.64 -24.44 52.12
C ALA A 207 36.10 -25.04 53.47
N THR A 208 37.01 -26.01 53.46
CA THR A 208 37.57 -26.58 54.70
C THR A 208 38.68 -25.74 55.33
N LEU A 209 39.44 -24.98 54.52
CA LEU A 209 40.49 -24.08 55.01
C LEU A 209 39.91 -22.81 55.65
N MET A 210 38.80 -22.28 55.11
CA MET A 210 38.14 -21.09 55.68
C MET A 210 37.52 -21.29 57.07
N ASN A 211 37.33 -22.53 57.53
CA ASN A 211 36.70 -22.82 58.83
C ASN A 211 37.69 -22.94 60.01
N LYS A 212 39.00 -22.86 59.78
CA LYS A 212 40.01 -23.08 60.84
C LYS A 212 40.91 -21.86 61.06
N GLY A 213 40.31 -20.81 61.61
CA GLY A 213 40.99 -19.84 62.47
C GLY A 213 42.09 -19.00 61.82
N ASP A 214 41.84 -18.41 60.65
CA ASP A 214 42.77 -17.46 60.04
C ASP A 214 42.31 -16.02 60.31
N GLU A 215 43.12 -15.28 61.06
CA GLU A 215 42.94 -13.85 61.30
C GLU A 215 43.25 -13.11 59.99
N GLY A 216 42.27 -12.36 59.46
CA GLY A 216 42.44 -11.60 58.22
C GLY A 216 43.65 -10.68 58.28
N ILE A 217 44.65 -10.96 57.43
CA ILE A 217 45.85 -10.13 57.29
C ILE A 217 45.42 -8.76 56.76
N ASP A 218 45.57 -7.73 57.58
CA ASP A 218 45.16 -6.36 57.25
C ASP A 218 46.11 -5.74 56.20
N LEU A 219 45.64 -5.67 54.95
CA LEU A 219 46.38 -5.20 53.76
C LEU A 219 46.93 -3.77 53.90
N ARG A 220 46.44 -2.98 54.87
CA ARG A 220 46.95 -1.63 55.16
C ARG A 220 48.35 -1.61 55.79
N LYS A 221 48.85 -2.73 56.32
CA LYS A 221 50.22 -2.82 56.87
C LYS A 221 51.29 -3.03 55.81
N PHE A 222 50.90 -3.30 54.56
CA PHE A 222 51.81 -3.37 53.41
C PHE A 222 51.62 -2.15 52.51
N GLU A 223 51.92 -0.97 53.06
CA GLU A 223 52.03 0.25 52.28
C GLU A 223 53.35 0.19 51.49
N LYS A 224 53.24 -0.19 50.20
CA LYS A 224 54.37 -0.23 49.28
C LYS A 224 54.81 1.21 49.01
N GLN A 225 56.05 1.53 49.38
CA GLN A 225 56.72 2.79 49.07
C GLN A 225 56.55 3.12 47.57
N ASN A 226 55.96 4.29 47.31
CA ASN A 226 55.90 4.92 45.99
C ASN A 226 57.32 5.22 45.52
N ASP A 227 57.87 4.36 44.66
CA ASP A 227 58.98 4.75 43.80
C ASP A 227 58.40 5.29 42.49
N GLN A 228 58.59 6.60 42.34
CA GLN A 228 58.39 7.36 41.11
C GLN A 228 59.24 6.76 40.00
N ASP A 229 58.64 6.31 38.91
CA ASP A 229 59.26 6.41 37.59
C ASP A 229 58.15 6.63 36.56
N ASN A 230 57.98 7.90 36.26
CA ASN A 230 57.06 8.46 35.28
C ASN A 230 57.93 8.88 34.09
N GLN A 231 57.88 8.15 32.97
CA GLN A 231 58.20 8.71 31.65
C GLN A 231 57.84 7.76 30.48
N GLU A 232 56.94 8.28 29.62
CA GLU A 232 56.80 8.02 28.18
C GLU A 232 55.93 6.85 27.68
N GLU A 233 54.61 6.98 27.86
CA GLU A 233 53.65 6.46 26.87
C GLU A 233 53.45 7.51 25.76
N GLN A 234 54.23 7.42 24.68
CA GLN A 234 53.93 8.14 23.42
C GLN A 234 52.70 7.52 22.78
N LEU A 235 51.57 8.20 22.92
CA LEU A 235 50.34 7.98 22.19
C LEU A 235 50.58 8.32 20.70
N VAL A 236 50.74 7.33 19.84
CA VAL A 236 50.86 7.53 18.38
C VAL A 236 49.46 7.76 17.81
N GLU A 237 49.12 9.02 17.58
CA GLU A 237 47.94 9.46 16.85
C GLU A 237 48.17 9.21 15.35
N PHE A 238 47.44 8.23 14.78
CA PHE A 238 47.47 7.96 13.34
C PHE A 238 46.70 9.06 12.61
N SER A 239 47.42 9.93 11.90
CA SER A 239 46.82 10.79 10.86
C SER A 239 46.41 9.95 9.65
N ASP A 240 45.13 10.08 9.30
CA ASP A 240 44.51 9.59 8.07
C ASP A 240 44.93 10.50 6.89
N PRO A 241 45.49 9.97 5.78
CA PRO A 241 45.70 10.74 4.57
C PRO A 241 44.48 10.61 3.64
N GLU A 242 43.82 11.75 3.41
CA GLU A 242 42.83 11.94 2.34
C GLU A 242 43.42 11.57 0.96
N GLU A 243 42.70 10.73 0.21
CA GLU A 243 42.53 10.86 -1.25
C GLU A 243 41.18 10.25 -1.69
#